data_AF-A0A9D9N3Z6-F1
#
_entry.id   AF-A0A9D9N3Z6-F1
#
_cell.length_a   1.000
_cell.length_b   1.000
_cell.length_c   1.000
_cell.angle_alpha   90.00
_cell.angle_beta   90.00
_cell.angle_gamma   90.00
#
_symmetry.space_group_name_H-M   'P 1'
#
loop_
_entity.id
_entity.type
_entity.pdbx_description
1 polymer ?
#
loop_
_entity_poly.entity_id
_entity_poly.type
_entity_poly.pdbx_seq_one_letter_code
_entity_poly.pdbx_strand_id
1 'polypeptide(L)'
;MKKFLLVGMILFSWNLLMAQDDVVRDGSTCENAILFDWDNGHIQDANQTLWYAVTLDDSFLNKELVLYLNNLTSDSITVVAFAYLNCASDARPARTDSTAMSANQFKTTSMQAIFVNHIIKNLGGTVYFKLTTEEGSIQFSSFARIPEPTALQENRENGFKVYPNKAAAGTALTVELPEAGTLRLFDLLGRMLQQWTCTGNIQTLAVEQAGTYLLQFHNGERSYQTLLMCE
;
A
#
# COMPACT_ATOMS: atom_id res chain seq x y z
N MET A 1 76.28 11.34 31.83
CA MET A 1 76.07 10.19 30.91
C MET A 1 74.78 9.48 31.29
N LYS A 2 73.75 9.59 30.43
CA LYS A 2 72.83 8.53 29.97
C LYS A 2 71.57 9.24 29.45
N LYS A 3 71.49 9.30 28.12
CA LYS A 3 70.34 9.70 27.32
C LYS A 3 69.26 8.64 27.47
N PHE A 4 67.99 9.05 27.58
CA PHE A 4 66.89 8.32 26.97
C PHE A 4 65.92 9.32 26.34
N LEU A 5 65.82 9.19 25.02
CA LEU A 5 64.84 9.79 24.15
C LEU A 5 63.54 9.01 24.33
N LEU A 6 62.39 9.67 24.49
CA LEU A 6 61.13 9.12 23.98
C LEU A 6 60.25 10.23 23.43
N VAL A 7 59.86 10.01 22.19
CA VAL A 7 59.15 10.86 21.25
C VAL A 7 57.65 10.84 21.57
N GLY A 8 56.97 11.94 21.28
CA GLY A 8 55.57 12.17 21.61
C GLY A 8 54.56 11.25 20.92
N MET A 9 53.36 11.21 21.49
CA MET A 9 52.15 10.77 20.80
C MET A 9 51.03 11.76 21.09
N ILE A 10 50.63 12.45 20.03
CA ILE A 10 49.50 13.34 19.95
C ILE A 10 48.24 12.48 19.98
N LEU A 11 47.39 12.68 20.99
CA LEU A 11 46.03 12.14 21.01
C LEU A 11 45.16 12.99 20.08
N PHE A 12 45.15 12.69 18.78
CA PHE A 12 44.04 13.08 17.92
C PHE A 12 42.89 12.13 18.20
N SER A 13 41.89 12.62 18.92
CA SER A 13 40.59 11.95 19.08
C SER A 13 39.99 11.71 17.69
N TRP A 14 39.87 10.44 17.32
CA TRP A 14 39.00 9.99 16.24
C TRP A 14 37.54 10.25 16.62
N ASN A 15 37.04 11.45 16.33
CA ASN A 15 35.62 11.64 16.07
C ASN A 15 35.39 11.41 14.58
N LEU A 16 35.50 10.15 14.17
CA LEU A 16 35.02 9.65 12.88
C LEU A 16 33.80 8.77 13.18
N LEU A 17 32.74 9.39 13.69
CA LEU A 17 31.47 8.73 13.94
C LEU A 17 30.45 9.29 12.94
N MET A 18 30.16 8.47 11.92
CA MET A 18 28.98 8.52 11.05
C MET A 18 28.74 9.80 10.26
N ALA A 19 29.50 9.98 9.17
CA ALA A 19 28.86 10.47 7.95
C ALA A 19 27.92 9.36 7.48
N GLN A 20 26.66 9.42 7.89
CA GLN A 20 25.60 8.74 7.16
C GLN A 20 25.65 9.36 5.77
N ASP A 21 26.01 8.57 4.75
CA ASP A 21 25.97 9.01 3.36
C ASP A 21 24.57 9.56 3.11
N ASP A 22 24.44 10.89 3.07
CA ASP A 22 23.29 11.58 2.50
C ASP A 22 23.33 11.33 0.99
N VAL A 23 23.05 10.08 0.59
CA VAL A 23 22.81 9.75 -0.81
C VAL A 23 21.60 10.57 -1.21
N VAL A 24 21.83 11.63 -1.97
CA VAL A 24 20.77 12.45 -2.54
C VAL A 24 19.95 11.54 -3.45
N ARG A 25 18.73 11.24 -3.01
CA ARG A 25 17.78 10.42 -3.77
C ARG A 25 16.91 11.34 -4.60
N ASP A 26 17.03 11.26 -5.91
CA ASP A 26 16.37 12.16 -6.86
C ASP A 26 15.02 11.63 -7.38
N GLY A 27 14.67 10.39 -7.04
CA GLY A 27 13.42 9.76 -7.46
C GLY A 27 13.39 9.37 -8.94
N SER A 28 14.52 9.42 -9.66
CA SER A 28 14.60 9.09 -11.08
C SER A 28 14.37 7.60 -11.36
N THR A 29 14.74 6.73 -10.41
CA THR A 29 14.60 5.28 -10.46
C THR A 29 14.05 4.75 -9.14
N CYS A 30 13.59 3.50 -9.13
CA CYS A 30 13.15 2.84 -7.89
C CYS A 30 14.29 2.72 -6.87
N GLU A 31 15.51 2.41 -7.31
CA GLU A 31 16.68 2.29 -6.44
C GLU A 31 17.08 3.64 -5.83
N ASN A 32 16.84 4.73 -6.56
CA ASN A 32 17.05 6.11 -6.11
C ASN A 32 15.76 6.78 -5.64
N ALA A 33 14.76 6.01 -5.22
CA ALA A 33 13.47 6.54 -4.78
C ALA A 33 13.63 7.50 -3.59
N ILE A 34 12.98 8.67 -3.69
CA ILE A 34 12.93 9.70 -2.66
C ILE A 34 12.36 9.06 -1.39
N LEU A 35 13.06 9.21 -0.26
CA LEU A 35 12.52 8.76 1.02
C LEU A 35 11.30 9.59 1.37
N PHE A 36 10.21 8.92 1.71
CA PHE A 36 8.97 9.59 2.03
C PHE A 36 9.11 10.41 3.33
N ASP A 37 8.72 11.69 3.28
CA ASP A 37 8.70 12.58 4.43
C ASP A 37 7.30 12.49 5.06
N TRP A 38 7.21 11.84 6.22
CA TRP A 38 5.93 11.64 6.92
C TRP A 38 5.36 12.92 7.53
N ASP A 39 6.21 13.91 7.82
CA ASP A 39 5.80 15.13 8.49
C ASP A 39 5.28 16.17 7.47
N ASN A 40 5.94 16.27 6.31
CA ASN A 40 5.66 17.31 5.33
C ASN A 40 5.06 16.78 4.01
N GLY A 41 5.17 15.48 3.74
CA GLY A 41 4.90 14.91 2.43
C GLY A 41 5.87 15.42 1.37
N HIS A 42 5.47 15.32 0.10
CA HIS A 42 6.26 15.72 -1.06
C HIS A 42 5.45 16.56 -2.02
N ILE A 43 6.07 17.59 -2.59
CA ILE A 43 5.51 18.34 -3.71
C ILE A 43 6.20 17.86 -4.98
N GLN A 44 5.39 17.49 -5.97
CA GLN A 44 5.84 17.08 -7.29
C GLN A 44 5.30 18.07 -8.31
N ASP A 45 6.15 18.54 -9.20
CA ASP A 45 5.77 19.47 -10.25
C ASP A 45 5.18 18.76 -11.47
N ALA A 46 4.73 19.56 -12.44
CA ALA A 46 4.22 19.06 -13.72
C ALA A 46 5.33 18.35 -14.52
N ASN A 47 4.93 17.45 -15.42
CA ASN A 47 5.82 16.70 -16.30
C ASN A 47 6.90 15.90 -15.56
N GLN A 48 6.60 15.40 -14.36
CA GLN A 48 7.53 14.62 -13.57
C GLN A 48 7.04 13.18 -13.42
N THR A 49 8.00 12.26 -13.36
CA THR A 49 7.79 10.89 -12.91
C THR A 49 8.80 10.62 -11.81
N LEU A 50 8.31 10.54 -10.58
CA LEU A 50 9.15 10.35 -9.40
C LEU A 50 8.80 9.06 -8.68
N TRP A 51 9.84 8.44 -8.12
CA TRP A 51 9.74 7.30 -7.24
C TRP A 51 9.86 7.74 -5.78
N TYR A 52 8.95 7.26 -4.94
CA TYR A 52 8.95 7.47 -3.50
C TYR A 52 9.06 6.11 -2.79
N ALA A 53 9.92 6.03 -1.78
CA ALA A 53 10.04 4.88 -0.90
C ALA A 53 9.37 5.21 0.44
N VAL A 54 8.27 4.52 0.73
CA VAL A 54 7.52 4.63 1.98
C VAL A 54 7.93 3.47 2.88
N THR A 55 8.79 3.76 3.86
CA THR A 55 9.24 2.77 4.85
C THR A 55 8.26 2.71 6.02
N LEU A 56 7.87 1.49 6.36
CA LEU A 56 6.91 1.08 7.38
C LEU A 56 7.67 0.26 8.42
N ASP A 57 7.52 0.63 9.68
CA ASP A 57 8.06 -0.11 10.83
C ASP A 57 6.94 -0.76 11.65
N ASP A 58 7.30 -1.41 12.76
CA ASP A 58 6.35 -2.10 13.63
C ASP A 58 5.25 -1.18 14.21
N SER A 59 5.45 0.14 14.23
CA SER A 59 4.42 1.09 14.67
C SER A 59 3.24 1.18 13.71
N PHE A 60 3.40 0.69 12.47
CA PHE A 60 2.34 0.59 11.46
C PHE A 60 1.58 -0.74 11.52
N LEU A 61 1.97 -1.67 12.42
CA LEU A 61 1.23 -2.91 12.58
C LEU A 61 -0.21 -2.64 12.99
N ASN A 62 -1.12 -3.34 12.33
CA ASN A 62 -2.58 -3.24 12.47
C ASN A 62 -3.14 -1.86 12.10
N LYS A 63 -2.40 -1.03 11.35
CA LYS A 63 -2.86 0.27 10.85
C LYS A 63 -3.09 0.22 9.34
N GLU A 64 -4.09 0.95 8.86
CA GLU A 64 -4.20 1.25 7.44
C GLU A 64 -3.20 2.34 7.07
N LEU A 65 -2.54 2.13 5.93
CA LEU A 65 -1.75 3.18 5.30
C LEU A 65 -2.67 3.95 4.35
N VAL A 66 -2.88 5.23 4.61
CA VAL A 66 -3.69 6.10 3.76
C VAL A 66 -2.79 7.04 2.99
N LEU A 67 -3.00 7.10 1.68
CA LEU A 67 -2.28 7.97 0.77
C LEU A 67 -3.20 9.08 0.30
N TYR A 68 -2.63 10.27 0.15
CA TYR A 68 -3.30 11.48 -0.28
C TYR A 68 -2.58 12.09 -1.46
N LEU A 69 -3.37 12.46 -2.46
CA LEU A 69 -2.96 13.29 -3.56
C LEU A 69 -3.79 14.56 -3.52
N ASN A 70 -3.14 15.71 -3.50
CA ASN A 70 -3.79 17.01 -3.60
C ASN A 70 -3.33 17.70 -4.89
N ASN A 71 -4.27 18.09 -5.74
CA ASN A 71 -3.97 18.91 -6.91
C ASN A 71 -3.77 20.35 -6.45
N LEU A 72 -2.55 20.87 -6.56
CA LEU A 72 -2.20 22.23 -6.12
C LEU A 72 -2.51 23.31 -7.17
N THR A 73 -3.14 22.94 -8.28
CA THR A 73 -3.40 23.84 -9.41
C THR A 73 -4.87 24.21 -9.55
N SER A 74 -5.11 25.28 -10.32
CA SER A 74 -6.43 25.76 -10.71
C SER A 74 -7.05 24.97 -11.86
N ASP A 75 -6.32 24.04 -12.47
CA ASP A 75 -6.75 23.25 -13.62
C ASP A 75 -6.97 21.79 -13.24
N SER A 76 -7.66 21.04 -14.10
CA SER A 76 -7.76 19.59 -13.93
C SER A 76 -6.45 18.91 -14.33
N ILE A 77 -6.02 17.92 -13.56
CA ILE A 77 -4.83 17.13 -13.85
C ILE A 77 -5.16 15.64 -13.89
N THR A 78 -4.27 14.85 -14.48
CA THR A 78 -4.31 13.38 -14.37
C THR A 78 -3.05 12.91 -13.66
N VAL A 79 -3.23 12.07 -12.65
CA VAL A 79 -2.13 11.41 -11.94
C VAL A 79 -2.22 9.91 -12.19
N VAL A 80 -1.09 9.33 -12.60
CA VAL A 80 -0.95 7.87 -12.71
C VAL A 80 -0.03 7.40 -11.60
N ALA A 81 -0.50 6.46 -10.80
CA ALA A 81 0.21 5.92 -9.65
C ALA A 81 0.39 4.41 -9.79
N PHE A 82 1.61 3.95 -9.50
CA PHE A 82 1.94 2.54 -9.41
C PHE A 82 2.52 2.25 -8.03
N ALA A 83 2.12 1.15 -7.41
CA ALA A 83 2.68 0.66 -6.16
C ALA A 83 3.48 -0.63 -6.41
N TYR A 84 4.70 -0.69 -5.91
CA TYR A 84 5.60 -1.84 -6.00
C TYR A 84 6.06 -2.26 -4.61
N LEU A 85 6.33 -3.56 -4.45
CA LEU A 85 6.78 -4.14 -3.19
C LEU A 85 8.30 -4.34 -3.14
N ASN A 86 8.98 -4.15 -4.27
CA ASN A 86 10.44 -4.19 -4.39
C ASN A 86 10.88 -3.42 -5.65
N CYS A 87 12.19 -3.17 -5.77
CA CYS A 87 12.81 -2.50 -6.92
C CYS A 87 13.47 -3.46 -7.92
N ALA A 88 13.08 -4.73 -7.96
CA ALA A 88 13.67 -5.66 -8.93
C ALA A 88 13.39 -5.18 -10.37
N SER A 89 14.32 -5.41 -11.29
CA SER A 89 14.17 -4.97 -12.70
C SER A 89 12.97 -5.60 -13.42
N ASP A 90 12.48 -6.74 -12.92
CA ASP A 90 11.30 -7.46 -13.40
C ASP A 90 10.06 -7.25 -12.51
N ALA A 91 10.14 -6.35 -11.51
CA ALA A 91 9.06 -6.08 -10.58
C ALA A 91 7.81 -5.62 -11.34
N ARG A 92 6.68 -6.26 -11.03
CA ARG A 92 5.37 -5.83 -11.51
C ARG A 92 4.69 -4.96 -10.45
N PRO A 93 3.91 -3.95 -10.86
CA PRO A 93 3.14 -3.18 -9.90
C PRO A 93 2.14 -4.10 -9.20
N ALA A 94 2.13 -4.06 -7.87
CA ALA A 94 1.11 -4.70 -7.05
C ALA A 94 -0.26 -3.98 -7.22
N ARG A 95 -0.23 -2.69 -7.57
CA ARG A 95 -1.40 -1.90 -7.89
C ARG A 95 -1.07 -0.81 -8.92
N THR A 96 -2.02 -0.57 -9.81
CA THR A 96 -2.02 0.57 -10.73
C THR A 96 -3.31 1.35 -10.52
N ASP A 97 -3.21 2.67 -10.44
CA ASP A 97 -4.35 3.58 -10.33
C ASP A 97 -4.12 4.77 -11.27
N SER A 98 -5.18 5.22 -11.94
CA SER A 98 -5.15 6.42 -12.77
C SER A 98 -6.38 7.24 -12.42
N THR A 99 -6.16 8.50 -12.07
CA THR A 99 -7.20 9.34 -11.54
C THR A 99 -7.09 10.75 -12.10
N ALA A 100 -8.20 11.21 -12.67
CA ALA A 100 -8.40 12.61 -12.98
C ALA A 100 -8.78 13.37 -11.69
N MET A 101 -8.15 14.52 -11.50
CA MET A 101 -8.34 15.40 -10.35
C MET A 101 -8.75 16.78 -10.85
N SER A 102 -9.91 17.26 -10.44
CA SER A 102 -10.30 18.66 -10.68
C SER A 102 -9.39 19.62 -9.91
N ALA A 103 -9.48 20.92 -10.23
CA ALA A 103 -8.77 21.98 -9.54
C ALA A 103 -8.95 21.90 -8.02
N ASN A 104 -7.85 22.01 -7.26
CA ASN A 104 -7.84 21.92 -5.78
C ASN A 104 -8.54 20.67 -5.21
N GLN A 105 -8.66 19.60 -6.00
CA GLN A 105 -9.28 18.37 -5.53
C GLN A 105 -8.29 17.53 -4.75
N PHE A 106 -8.82 16.86 -3.73
CA PHE A 106 -8.14 15.84 -2.95
C PHE A 106 -8.63 14.45 -3.36
N LYS A 107 -7.69 13.52 -3.51
CA LYS A 107 -7.97 12.10 -3.72
C LYS A 107 -7.25 11.29 -2.67
N THR A 108 -7.90 10.23 -2.22
CA THR A 108 -7.34 9.33 -1.23
C THR A 108 -7.51 7.89 -1.67
N THR A 109 -6.52 7.09 -1.31
CA THR A 109 -6.56 5.63 -1.42
C THR A 109 -5.96 5.04 -0.16
N SER A 110 -6.46 3.89 0.28
CA SER A 110 -5.95 3.21 1.45
C SER A 110 -5.41 1.83 1.10
N MET A 111 -4.45 1.41 1.89
CA MET A 111 -3.90 0.08 1.93
C MET A 111 -4.26 -0.52 3.28
N GLN A 112 -4.96 -1.65 3.25
CA GLN A 112 -5.55 -2.26 4.43
C GLN A 112 -4.49 -2.76 5.41
N ALA A 113 -4.83 -2.75 6.70
CA ALA A 113 -3.92 -3.11 7.78
C ALA A 113 -3.30 -4.51 7.65
N ILE A 114 -4.02 -5.49 7.10
CA ILE A 114 -3.50 -6.83 6.89
C ILE A 114 -2.39 -6.83 5.82
N PHE A 115 -2.55 -6.02 4.78
CA PHE A 115 -1.53 -5.88 3.74
C PHE A 115 -0.31 -5.12 4.26
N VAL A 116 -0.53 -4.05 5.05
CA VAL A 116 0.55 -3.35 5.78
C VAL A 116 1.33 -4.32 6.67
N ASN A 117 0.63 -5.14 7.47
CA ASN A 117 1.25 -6.18 8.28
C ASN A 117 2.08 -7.17 7.46
N HIS A 118 1.55 -7.59 6.29
CA HIS A 118 2.26 -8.50 5.41
C HIS A 118 3.57 -7.88 4.89
N ILE A 119 3.53 -6.60 4.49
CA ILE A 119 4.71 -5.87 4.03
C ILE A 119 5.78 -5.78 5.12
N ILE A 120 5.40 -5.36 6.33
CA ILE A 120 6.31 -5.21 7.47
C ILE A 120 6.95 -6.56 7.81
N LYS A 121 6.14 -7.62 7.94
CA LYS A 121 6.61 -8.91 8.44
C LYS A 121 7.34 -9.77 7.41
N ASN A 122 7.03 -9.62 6.12
CA ASN A 122 7.49 -10.56 5.09
C ASN A 122 8.29 -9.90 3.97
N LEU A 123 8.15 -8.59 3.75
CA LEU A 123 8.68 -7.90 2.57
C LEU A 123 9.67 -6.78 2.90
N GLY A 124 10.15 -6.71 4.14
CA GLY A 124 11.15 -5.73 4.56
C GLY A 124 10.60 -4.31 4.77
N GLY A 125 9.28 -4.17 4.89
CA GLY A 125 8.66 -2.93 5.39
C GLY A 125 8.69 -1.75 4.42
N THR A 126 9.04 -1.89 3.14
CA THR A 126 9.05 -0.73 2.21
C THR A 126 8.08 -0.92 1.06
N VAL A 127 7.29 0.10 0.77
CA VAL A 127 6.45 0.19 -0.44
C VAL A 127 7.00 1.31 -1.31
N TYR A 128 7.15 1.03 -2.61
CA TYR A 128 7.62 2.00 -3.58
C TYR A 128 6.46 2.51 -4.42
N PHE A 129 6.32 3.83 -4.52
CA PHE A 129 5.31 4.48 -5.34
C PHE A 129 5.97 5.19 -6.51
N LYS A 130 5.55 4.86 -7.72
CA LYS A 130 5.89 5.63 -8.92
C LYS A 130 4.71 6.52 -9.27
N LEU A 131 4.90 7.83 -9.19
CA LEU A 131 3.86 8.82 -9.51
C LEU A 131 4.26 9.59 -10.76
N THR A 132 3.39 9.58 -11.76
CA THR A 132 3.53 10.36 -12.99
C THR A 132 2.47 11.46 -13.02
N THR A 133 2.94 12.70 -13.12
CA THR A 133 2.14 13.91 -13.34
C THR A 133 2.52 14.48 -14.69
N GLU A 134 1.56 14.52 -15.62
CA GLU A 134 1.77 15.18 -16.92
C GLU A 134 1.55 16.69 -16.77
N GLU A 135 0.48 17.07 -16.06
CA GLU A 135 0.07 18.47 -15.91
C GLU A 135 -0.06 18.84 -14.43
N GLY A 136 0.28 20.09 -14.12
CA GLY A 136 0.15 20.68 -12.79
C GLY A 136 1.04 20.07 -11.70
N SER A 137 0.99 20.69 -10.51
CA SER A 137 1.72 20.23 -9.32
C SER A 137 0.79 19.48 -8.38
N ILE A 138 1.32 18.46 -7.71
CA ILE A 138 0.61 17.69 -6.68
C ILE A 138 1.37 17.73 -5.36
N GLN A 139 0.63 17.59 -4.27
CA GLN A 139 1.19 17.17 -2.98
C GLN A 139 0.86 15.69 -2.76
N PHE A 140 1.89 14.88 -2.54
CA PHE A 140 1.79 13.50 -2.10
C PHE A 140 2.05 13.43 -0.60
N SER A 141 1.04 13.01 0.16
CA SER A 141 1.14 12.85 1.62
C SER A 141 0.57 11.50 2.06
N SER A 142 0.93 11.06 3.27
CA SER A 142 0.48 9.79 3.82
C SER A 142 0.42 9.85 5.33
N PHE A 143 -0.51 9.09 5.91
CA PHE A 143 -0.50 8.81 7.34
C PHE A 143 -0.95 7.38 7.61
N ALA A 144 -0.58 6.88 8.79
CA ALA A 144 -1.13 5.66 9.35
C ALA A 144 -2.36 6.01 10.19
N ARG A 145 -3.46 5.29 9.99
CA ARG A 145 -4.56 5.30 10.95
C ARG A 145 -4.78 3.91 11.48
N ILE A 146 -5.11 3.82 12.76
CA ILE A 146 -5.77 2.62 13.26
C ILE A 146 -7.03 2.50 12.40
N PRO A 147 -7.26 1.37 11.68
CA PRO A 147 -8.55 1.15 11.06
C PRO A 147 -9.55 1.41 12.17
N GLU A 148 -10.47 2.34 11.96
CA GLU A 148 -11.62 2.39 12.86
C GLU A 148 -12.12 0.95 12.99
N PRO A 149 -12.57 0.52 14.17
CA PRO A 149 -13.29 -0.73 14.31
C PRO A 149 -14.51 -0.58 13.40
N THR A 150 -14.27 -0.88 12.14
CA THR A 150 -15.26 -1.05 11.12
C THR A 150 -16.00 -2.21 11.74
N ALA A 151 -17.24 -1.96 12.13
CA ALA A 151 -18.24 -2.96 11.82
C ALA A 151 -17.90 -3.38 10.39
N LEU A 152 -17.31 -4.57 10.27
CA LEU A 152 -16.70 -5.12 9.07
C LEU A 152 -17.58 -4.76 7.88
N GLN A 153 -17.18 -3.73 7.12
CA GLN A 153 -18.00 -2.97 6.16
C GLN A 153 -19.46 -3.47 5.99
N GLU A 154 -20.39 -2.98 6.82
CA GLU A 154 -21.79 -2.96 6.41
C GLU A 154 -21.96 -1.85 5.36
N ASN A 155 -22.60 -2.19 4.24
CA ASN A 155 -23.33 -1.27 3.38
C ASN A 155 -22.50 -0.16 2.70
N ARG A 156 -22.01 -0.44 1.50
CA ARG A 156 -22.39 0.47 0.40
C ARG A 156 -23.74 -0.03 -0.11
N GLU A 157 -24.69 0.87 -0.35
CA GLU A 157 -26.07 0.58 -0.81
C GLU A 157 -26.15 -0.41 -2.01
N ASN A 158 -25.05 -0.65 -2.73
CA ASN A 158 -24.97 -1.47 -3.93
C ASN A 158 -23.91 -2.60 -3.86
N GLY A 159 -23.42 -2.99 -2.68
CA GLY A 159 -22.40 -4.05 -2.50
C GLY A 159 -22.95 -5.45 -2.21
N PHE A 160 -22.07 -6.38 -1.83
CA PHE A 160 -22.44 -7.71 -1.31
C PHE A 160 -21.96 -7.87 0.15
N LYS A 161 -22.59 -8.78 0.90
CA LYS A 161 -22.30 -9.03 2.33
C LYS A 161 -21.79 -10.45 2.55
N VAL A 162 -20.97 -10.65 3.59
CA VAL A 162 -20.39 -11.95 3.92
C VAL A 162 -20.50 -12.21 5.42
N TYR A 163 -21.00 -13.38 5.79
CA TYR A 163 -21.27 -13.78 7.17
C TYR A 163 -20.82 -15.23 7.44
N PRO A 164 -20.05 -15.50 8.51
CA PRO A 164 -19.30 -14.53 9.30
C PRO A 164 -18.10 -14.00 8.49
N ASN A 165 -17.76 -12.71 8.66
CA ASN A 165 -16.57 -12.11 8.02
C ASN A 165 -15.25 -12.45 8.76
N LYS A 166 -15.34 -13.33 9.75
CA LYS A 166 -14.22 -14.02 10.38
C LYS A 166 -14.68 -15.41 10.75
N ALA A 167 -14.10 -16.44 10.14
CA ALA A 167 -14.57 -17.81 10.28
C ALA A 167 -13.41 -18.77 10.52
N ALA A 168 -13.65 -19.95 11.07
CA ALA A 168 -12.63 -20.99 11.06
C ALA A 168 -12.52 -21.59 9.65
N ALA A 169 -11.35 -22.10 9.26
CA ALA A 169 -11.20 -22.88 8.04
C ALA A 169 -12.25 -24.00 7.96
N GLY A 170 -12.85 -24.19 6.79
CA GLY A 170 -13.95 -25.13 6.55
C GLY A 170 -15.33 -24.67 7.05
N THR A 171 -15.43 -23.50 7.69
CA THR A 171 -16.73 -22.95 8.11
C THR A 171 -17.51 -22.44 6.89
N ALA A 172 -18.81 -22.73 6.87
CA ALA A 172 -19.72 -22.20 5.87
C ALA A 172 -19.89 -20.68 6.04
N LEU A 173 -19.70 -19.95 4.95
CA LEU A 173 -19.88 -18.53 4.79
C LEU A 173 -21.14 -18.27 3.97
N THR A 174 -22.05 -17.47 4.51
CA THR A 174 -23.20 -16.93 3.81
C THR A 174 -22.81 -15.63 3.11
N VAL A 175 -23.03 -15.56 1.81
CA VAL A 175 -22.78 -14.38 1.00
C VAL A 175 -24.10 -13.86 0.45
N GLU A 176 -24.49 -12.65 0.83
CA GLU A 176 -25.65 -11.97 0.28
C GLU A 176 -25.24 -11.09 -0.90
N LEU A 177 -25.73 -11.41 -2.08
CA LEU A 177 -25.43 -10.73 -3.33
C LEU A 177 -26.59 -9.83 -3.75
N PRO A 178 -26.32 -8.65 -4.32
CA PRO A 178 -27.36 -7.76 -4.81
C PRO A 178 -28.07 -8.31 -6.05
N GLU A 179 -27.39 -9.17 -6.82
CA GLU A 179 -27.88 -9.75 -8.07
C GLU A 179 -27.06 -11.00 -8.45
N ALA A 180 -27.41 -11.63 -9.58
CA ALA A 180 -26.65 -12.75 -10.14
C ALA A 180 -25.27 -12.30 -10.64
N GLY A 181 -24.27 -13.18 -10.56
CA GLY A 181 -22.92 -12.87 -11.01
C GLY A 181 -21.91 -13.95 -10.65
N THR A 182 -20.65 -13.56 -10.54
CA THR A 182 -19.53 -14.47 -10.24
C THR A 182 -18.82 -14.04 -8.97
N LEU A 183 -18.68 -14.96 -8.01
CA LEU A 183 -17.77 -14.80 -6.88
C LEU A 183 -16.41 -15.42 -7.21
N ARG A 184 -15.33 -14.76 -6.83
CA ARG A 184 -13.94 -15.21 -7.02
C ARG A 184 -13.15 -15.02 -5.74
N LEU A 185 -12.44 -16.06 -5.32
CA LEU A 185 -11.53 -16.01 -4.17
C LEU A 185 -10.10 -15.92 -4.68
N PHE A 186 -9.35 -14.95 -4.19
CA PHE A 186 -7.92 -14.78 -4.49
C PHE A 186 -7.09 -14.89 -3.21
N ASP A 187 -5.87 -15.39 -3.34
CA ASP A 187 -4.85 -15.18 -2.31
C ASP A 187 -4.31 -13.73 -2.35
N LEU A 188 -3.50 -13.38 -1.36
CA LEU A 188 -2.88 -12.04 -1.28
C LEU A 188 -1.85 -11.76 -2.38
N LEU A 189 -1.44 -12.79 -3.15
CA LEU A 189 -0.57 -12.63 -4.33
C LEU A 189 -1.38 -12.40 -5.61
N GLY A 190 -2.71 -12.33 -5.52
CA GLY A 190 -3.62 -12.13 -6.66
C GLY A 190 -3.87 -13.39 -7.48
N ARG A 191 -3.48 -14.57 -7.00
CA ARG A 191 -3.79 -15.84 -7.67
C ARG A 191 -5.23 -16.24 -7.33
N MET A 192 -6.03 -16.50 -8.35
CA MET A 192 -7.40 -16.99 -8.18
C MET A 192 -7.37 -18.44 -7.68
N LEU A 193 -7.98 -18.68 -6.52
CA LEU A 193 -8.05 -19.99 -5.89
C LEU A 193 -9.34 -20.72 -6.24
N GLN A 194 -10.47 -20.01 -6.22
CA GLN A 194 -11.81 -20.58 -6.42
C GLN A 194 -12.73 -19.56 -7.12
N GLN A 195 -13.75 -20.07 -7.80
CA GLN A 195 -14.77 -19.27 -8.49
C GLN A 195 -16.14 -19.96 -8.39
N TRP A 196 -17.20 -19.16 -8.17
CA TRP A 196 -18.58 -19.62 -8.11
C TRP A 196 -19.48 -18.77 -9.01
N THR A 197 -20.32 -19.42 -9.81
CA THR A 197 -21.41 -18.76 -10.52
C THR A 197 -22.63 -18.70 -9.62
N CYS A 198 -23.15 -17.50 -9.39
CA CYS A 198 -24.19 -17.22 -8.42
C CYS A 198 -25.47 -16.81 -9.16
N THR A 199 -26.54 -17.57 -9.01
CA THR A 199 -27.84 -17.33 -9.69
C THR A 199 -28.91 -16.73 -8.78
N GLY A 200 -28.60 -16.52 -7.49
CA GLY A 200 -29.53 -15.97 -6.51
C GLY A 200 -28.83 -15.15 -5.45
N ASN A 201 -29.64 -14.43 -4.66
CA ASN A 201 -29.21 -13.38 -3.75
C ASN A 201 -28.46 -13.89 -2.51
N ILE A 202 -28.49 -15.20 -2.22
CA ILE A 202 -27.78 -15.78 -1.09
C ILE A 202 -27.01 -17.00 -1.57
N GLN A 203 -25.72 -17.04 -1.27
CA GLN A 203 -24.84 -18.17 -1.54
C GLN A 203 -24.24 -18.68 -0.24
N THR A 204 -24.02 -19.98 -0.15
CA THR A 204 -23.22 -20.57 0.93
C THR A 204 -21.95 -21.15 0.31
N LEU A 205 -20.80 -20.71 0.79
CA LEU A 205 -19.49 -21.19 0.34
C LEU A 205 -18.62 -21.56 1.53
N ALA A 206 -17.62 -22.41 1.34
CA ALA A 206 -16.66 -22.76 2.38
C ALA A 206 -15.24 -22.51 1.87
N VAL A 207 -14.37 -22.01 2.75
CA VAL A 207 -12.95 -21.84 2.46
C VAL A 207 -12.17 -22.83 3.31
N GLU A 208 -11.64 -23.85 2.66
CA GLU A 208 -11.07 -25.05 3.31
C GLU A 208 -9.77 -24.79 4.07
N GLN A 209 -9.07 -23.71 3.77
CA GLN A 209 -7.76 -23.41 4.34
C GLN A 209 -7.83 -22.13 5.18
N ALA A 210 -7.08 -22.12 6.28
CA ALA A 210 -6.86 -20.90 7.05
C ALA A 210 -6.00 -19.94 6.21
N GLY A 211 -6.33 -18.65 6.25
CA GLY A 211 -5.67 -17.62 5.49
C GLY A 211 -6.46 -16.32 5.41
N THR A 212 -5.81 -15.30 4.85
CA THR A 212 -6.50 -14.09 4.42
C THR A 212 -6.67 -14.15 2.91
N TYR A 213 -7.89 -13.85 2.46
CA TYR A 213 -8.28 -13.92 1.06
C TYR A 213 -8.95 -12.62 0.63
N LEU A 214 -8.90 -12.36 -0.68
CA LEU A 214 -9.73 -11.34 -1.32
C LEU A 214 -10.92 -12.04 -1.98
N LEU A 215 -12.12 -11.77 -1.51
CA LEU A 215 -13.36 -12.24 -2.14
C LEU A 215 -13.90 -11.12 -3.04
N GLN A 216 -14.02 -11.41 -4.34
CA GLN A 216 -14.54 -10.49 -5.34
C GLN A 216 -15.89 -10.97 -5.85
N PHE A 217 -16.85 -10.07 -5.99
CA PHE A 217 -18.09 -10.28 -6.74
C PHE A 217 -18.06 -9.49 -8.05
N HIS A 218 -18.46 -10.09 -9.16
CA HIS A 218 -18.55 -9.45 -10.48
C HIS A 218 -19.87 -9.79 -11.17
N ASN A 219 -20.65 -8.79 -11.57
CA ASN A 219 -21.97 -8.95 -12.21
C ASN A 219 -21.95 -8.76 -13.74
N GLY A 220 -20.76 -8.61 -14.35
CA GLY A 220 -20.59 -8.30 -15.78
C GLY A 220 -20.31 -6.83 -16.08
N GLU A 221 -20.82 -5.91 -15.24
CA GLU A 221 -20.62 -4.46 -15.39
C GLU A 221 -19.67 -3.89 -14.33
N ARG A 222 -19.75 -4.41 -13.10
CA ARG A 222 -19.09 -3.89 -11.90
C ARG A 222 -18.43 -5.02 -11.13
N SER A 223 -17.39 -4.64 -10.38
CA SER A 223 -16.69 -5.54 -9.47
C SER A 223 -16.65 -4.93 -8.07
N TYR A 224 -16.96 -5.75 -7.07
CA TYR A 224 -16.91 -5.42 -5.66
C TYR A 224 -15.94 -6.37 -4.97
N GLN A 225 -15.26 -5.92 -3.93
CA GLN A 225 -14.26 -6.73 -3.23
C GLN A 225 -14.40 -6.55 -1.72
N THR A 226 -14.20 -7.64 -0.99
CA THR A 226 -14.05 -7.63 0.47
C THR A 226 -12.91 -8.57 0.86
N LEU A 227 -12.27 -8.28 1.99
CA LEU A 227 -11.35 -9.24 2.59
C LEU A 227 -12.14 -10.27 3.37
N LEU A 228 -11.63 -11.50 3.34
CA LEU A 228 -12.15 -12.61 4.12
C LEU A 228 -11.02 -13.20 4.96
N MET A 229 -11.25 -13.35 6.27
CA MET A 229 -10.31 -13.95 7.19
C MET A 229 -10.82 -15.32 7.65
N CYS A 230 -10.05 -16.37 7.35
CA CYS A 230 -10.27 -17.72 7.83
C CYS A 230 -9.15 -18.10 8.80
N GLU A 231 -9.46 -18.42 10.05
CA GLU A 231 -8.50 -18.84 11.09
C GLU A 231 -8.45 -20.36 11.28
#